data_AF-A0A8J3ZB81-F1
#
_entry.id   AF-A0A8J3ZB81-F1
#
_cell.length_a   1.000
_cell.length_b   1.000
_cell.length_c   1.000
_cell.angle_alpha   90.00
_cell.angle_beta   90.00
_cell.angle_gamma   90.00
#
_symmetry.space_group_name_H-M   'P 1'
#
loop_
_entity.id
_entity.type
_entity.pdbx_description
1 polymer ?
#
loop_
_entity_poly.entity_id
_entity_poly.type
_entity_poly.pdbx_seq_one_letter_code
_entity_poly.pdbx_strand_id
1 'polypeptide(L)' 'MQLPDRMRSPGPEWETGYPAFAARETLIAERYHHLFEALRYVGECLDPVLGQSVTAGRWTPPDRRWA' A
#
# COMPACT_ATOMS: atom_id res chain seq x y z
N MET A 1 18.65 11.59 3.64
CA MET A 1 17.41 10.98 4.18
C MET A 1 17.38 9.53 3.70
N GLN A 2 17.20 8.58 4.60
CA GLN A 2 17.05 7.17 4.26
C GLN A 2 15.55 6.87 4.17
N LEU A 3 15.12 6.26 3.07
CA LEU A 3 13.74 5.79 2.95
C LEU A 3 13.54 4.58 3.88
N PRO A 4 12.34 4.38 4.45
CA PRO A 4 12.04 3.17 5.19
C PRO A 4 12.06 1.97 4.24
N ASP A 5 12.39 0.77 4.74
CA ASP A 5 12.41 -0.43 3.88
C ASP A 5 11.02 -1.01 3.60
N ARG A 6 9.99 -0.58 4.37
CA ARG A 6 8.62 -1.11 4.28
C ARG A 6 7.56 -0.07 4.60
N MET A 7 6.42 -0.18 3.93
CA MET A 7 5.19 0.52 4.24
C MET A 7 4.66 0.12 5.62
N ARG A 8 4.21 1.11 6.39
CA ARG A 8 3.61 0.94 7.72
C ARG A 8 2.47 1.93 7.90
N SER A 9 1.59 1.65 8.86
CA SER A 9 0.55 2.62 9.27
C SER A 9 1.24 3.91 9.74
N PRO A 10 0.82 5.09 9.24
CA PRO A 10 1.39 6.37 9.70
C PRO A 10 1.08 6.68 11.17
N GLY A 11 0.03 6.09 11.74
CA GLY A 11 -0.33 6.25 13.15
C GLY A 11 -1.73 5.74 13.48
N PRO A 12 -2.14 5.77 14.77
CA PRO A 12 -3.41 5.20 15.25
C PRO A 12 -4.66 5.83 14.62
N GLU A 13 -4.59 7.12 14.27
CA GLU A 13 -5.68 7.86 13.61
C GLU A 13 -6.10 7.20 12.30
N TRP A 14 -5.15 6.59 11.58
CA TRP A 14 -5.42 5.90 10.31
C TRP A 14 -6.21 4.62 10.53
N GLU A 15 -5.95 3.87 11.60
CA GLU A 15 -6.69 2.64 11.88
C GLU A 15 -8.18 2.93 12.08
N THR A 16 -8.48 4.06 12.71
CA THR A 16 -9.85 4.50 12.98
C THR A 16 -10.51 5.15 11.76
N GLY A 17 -9.79 6.06 11.08
CA GLY A 17 -10.35 6.89 10.01
C GLY A 17 -10.36 6.26 8.63
N TYR A 18 -9.39 5.37 8.34
CA TYR A 18 -9.21 4.82 6.99
C TYR A 18 -10.41 4.05 6.46
N PRO A 19 -11.06 3.14 7.22
CA PRO A 19 -12.16 2.35 6.66
C PRO A 19 -13.34 3.20 6.19
N ALA A 20 -13.72 4.21 6.98
CA ALA A 20 -14.81 5.11 6.63
C ALA A 20 -14.46 5.97 5.41
N PHE A 21 -13.22 6.45 5.33
CA PHE A 21 -12.73 7.20 4.18
C PHE A 21 -12.71 6.31 2.92
N ALA A 22 -12.13 5.12 2.99
CA ALA A 22 -12.01 4.19 1.87
C ALA A 22 -13.39 3.81 1.29
N ALA A 23 -14.37 3.55 2.16
CA ALA A 23 -15.72 3.19 1.75
C ALA A 23 -16.49 4.34 1.08
N ARG A 24 -16.22 5.59 1.47
CA ARG A 24 -16.99 6.77 1.02
C ARG A 24 -16.33 7.50 -0.15
N GLU A 25 -15.02 7.56 -0.15
CA GLU A 25 -14.25 8.48 -0.99
C GLU A 25 -13.47 7.76 -2.11
N THR A 26 -13.57 6.42 -2.20
CA THR A 26 -12.81 5.64 -3.18
C THR A 26 -13.65 4.55 -3.85
N LEU A 27 -13.13 4.01 -4.96
CA LEU A 27 -13.73 2.88 -5.70
C LEU A 27 -12.95 1.57 -5.51
N ILE A 28 -12.07 1.49 -4.50
CA ILE A 28 -11.31 0.26 -4.25
C ILE A 28 -12.23 -0.83 -3.69
N ALA A 29 -11.91 -2.08 -3.99
CA ALA A 29 -12.68 -3.22 -3.51
C ALA A 29 -12.78 -3.23 -1.96
N GLU A 30 -13.93 -3.68 -1.43
CA GLU A 30 -14.23 -3.66 0.01
C GLU A 30 -13.16 -4.31 0.89
N ARG A 31 -12.49 -5.36 0.39
CA ARG A 31 -11.37 -5.99 1.11
C ARG A 31 -10.23 -5.02 1.44
N TYR A 32 -10.07 -3.97 0.65
CA TYR A 32 -9.08 -2.92 0.85
C TYR A 32 -9.61 -1.74 1.66
N HIS A 33 -10.86 -1.77 2.16
CA HIS A 33 -11.30 -0.81 3.17
C HIS A 33 -10.69 -1.11 4.55
N HIS A 34 -10.16 -2.32 4.75
CA HIS A 34 -9.37 -2.64 5.92
C HIS A 34 -7.94 -2.12 5.76
N LEU A 35 -7.49 -1.23 6.65
CA LEU A 35 -6.19 -0.55 6.53
C LEU A 35 -5.02 -1.52 6.37
N PHE A 36 -4.99 -2.60 7.16
CA PHE A 36 -3.92 -3.59 7.08
C PHE A 36 -3.86 -4.27 5.70
N GLU A 37 -5.01 -4.60 5.09
CA GLU A 37 -5.05 -5.24 3.77
C GLU A 37 -4.65 -4.26 2.67
N ALA A 38 -5.04 -2.99 2.79
CA ALA A 38 -4.60 -1.94 1.90
C ALA A 38 -3.09 -1.71 1.98
N LEU A 39 -2.54 -1.57 3.19
CA LEU A 39 -1.11 -1.41 3.41
C LEU A 39 -0.32 -2.63 2.94
N ARG A 40 -0.83 -3.85 3.15
CA ARG A 40 -0.22 -5.07 2.64
C ARG A 40 -0.15 -5.05 1.11
N TYR A 41 -1.24 -4.69 0.44
CA TYR A 41 -1.27 -4.59 -1.02
C TYR A 41 -0.36 -3.49 -1.57
N VAL A 42 -0.36 -2.31 -0.94
CA VAL A 42 0.55 -1.22 -1.32
C VAL A 42 2.00 -1.59 -1.03
N GLY A 43 2.27 -2.32 0.06
CA GLY A 43 3.58 -2.85 0.40
C GLY A 43 4.13 -3.84 -0.64
N GLU A 44 3.29 -4.71 -1.20
CA GLU A 44 3.69 -5.60 -2.33
C GLU A 44 4.27 -4.80 -3.51
N CYS A 45 3.74 -3.60 -3.75
CA CYS A 45 4.20 -2.70 -4.82
C CYS A 45 5.42 -1.85 -4.39
N LEU A 46 5.32 -1.18 -3.24
CA LEU A 46 6.27 -0.13 -2.84
C LEU A 46 7.45 -0.64 -2.02
N ASP A 47 7.31 -1.69 -1.23
CA ASP A 47 8.43 -2.20 -0.40
C ASP A 47 9.66 -2.58 -1.24
N PRO A 48 9.53 -3.21 -2.44
CA PRO A 48 10.68 -3.47 -3.30
C PRO A 48 11.38 -2.19 -3.79
N VAL A 49 10.63 -1.12 -4.04
CA VAL A 49 11.17 0.18 -4.46
C VAL A 49 11.85 0.89 -3.29
N LEU A 50 11.17 0.90 -2.14
CA LEU A 50 11.63 1.50 -0.90
C LEU A 50 12.90 0.82 -0.37
N GLY A 51 12.93 -0.51 -0.41
CA GLY A 51 14.11 -1.33 -0.11
C GLY A 51 15.12 -1.45 -1.25
N GLN A 52 14.93 -0.70 -2.35
CA GLN A 52 15.85 -0.60 -3.50
C GLN A 52 16.14 -1.93 -4.23
N SER A 53 15.34 -2.98 -4.01
CA SER A 53 15.45 -4.23 -4.77
C SER A 53 14.85 -4.12 -6.18
N VAL A 54 13.98 -3.14 -6.40
CA VAL A 54 13.48 -2.71 -7.71
C VAL A 54 13.81 -1.23 -7.91
N THR A 55 14.57 -0.92 -8.97
CA THR A 55 14.98 0.45 -9.31
C THR A 55 14.41 0.94 -10.64
N ALA A 56 13.77 0.05 -11.42
CA ALA A 56 13.16 0.35 -12.71
C ALA A 56 12.02 -0.65 -13.00
N GLY A 57 11.22 -0.34 -14.02
CA GLY A 57 10.11 -1.19 -14.48
C GLY A 57 8.74 -0.58 -14.18
N ARG A 58 7.68 -1.35 -14.44
CA ARG A 58 6.30 -0.96 -14.16
C ARG A 58 5.62 -2.00 -13.29
N TRP A 59 4.99 -1.55 -12.21
CA TRP A 59 4.10 -2.40 -11.43
C TRP A 59 2.92 -2.87 -12.29
N THR A 60 2.68 -4.18 -12.28
CA THR A 60 1.55 -4.82 -12.98
C THR A 60 0.53 -5.28 -11.94
N PRO A 61 -0.54 -4.50 -11.68
CA PRO A 61 -1.50 -4.78 -10.61
C PRO A 61 -2.18 -6.16 -10.68
N PRO A 62 -2.58 -6.67 -11.86
CA PRO A 62 -3.19 -8.01 -11.95
C PRO A 62 -2.27 -9.12 -11.45
N ASP A 63 -0.97 -9.00 -11.75
CA ASP A 63 0.03 -10.02 -11.45
C ASP A 63 0.77 -9.79 -10.14
N ARG A 64 0.55 -8.62 -9.51
CA ARG A 64 1.24 -8.18 -8.29
C ARG A 64 2.76 -8.31 -8.39
N ARG A 65 3.32 -7.89 -9.52
CA ARG A 65 4.76 -7.95 -9.79
C ARG A 65 5.24 -6.77 -10.60
N TRP A 66 6.53 -6.51 -10.49
CA TRP A 66 7.26 -5.61 -11.36
C TRP A 66 7.65 -6.32 -12.67
N ALA A 67 7.56 -5.61 -13.79
CA ALA A 67 7.96 -6.04 -15.13
C ALA A 67 8.89 -5.01 -15.78
#